data_AF-A0A7C1AS37-F1
#
_entry.id   AF-A0A7C1AS37-F1
#
_cell.length_a   1.000
_cell.length_b   1.000
_cell.length_c   1.000
_cell.angle_alpha   90.00
_cell.angle_beta   90.00
_cell.angle_gamma   90.00
#
_symmetry.space_group_name_H-M   'P 1'
#
loop_
_entity.id
_entity.type
_entity.pdbx_description
1 polymer ?
#
loop_
_entity_poly.entity_id
_entity_poly.type
_entity_poly.pdbx_seq_one_letter_code
_entity_poly.pdbx_strand_id
1 'polypeptide(L)' 'MLVQELRSKIDKLRDLFWSGGIANPMAVIEQVSYLIFMKRLEDMDIVHQHGAERRKERYRRSTTSARIVGMSGSDLSPA' A
#
# COMPACT_ATOMS: atom_id res chain seq x y z
N MET A 1 18.87 -19.79 -7.38
CA MET A 1 19.10 -18.35 -7.10
C MET A 1 17.79 -17.63 -6.76
N LEU A 2 16.91 -17.28 -7.71
CA LEU A 2 15.66 -16.52 -7.45
C LEU A 2 14.72 -17.14 -6.39
N VAL A 3 14.51 -18.45 -6.42
CA VAL A 3 13.65 -19.15 -5.43
C VAL A 3 14.24 -19.10 -4.02
N GLN A 4 15.58 -19.15 -3.89
CA GLN A 4 16.25 -19.00 -2.60
C GLN A 4 16.07 -17.58 -2.05
N GLU A 5 16.25 -16.56 -2.88
CA GLU A 5 16.06 -15.16 -2.46
C GLU A 5 14.62 -14.87 -2.02
N LEU A 6 13.63 -15.38 -2.76
CA LEU A 6 12.23 -15.25 -2.39
C LEU A 6 11.95 -15.92 -1.04
N ARG A 7 12.44 -17.14 -0.85
CA ARG A 7 12.29 -17.85 0.41
C ARG A 7 12.92 -17.09 1.58
N SER A 8 14.13 -16.55 1.40
CA SER A 8 14.77 -15.72 2.42
C SER A 8 13.99 -14.44 2.77
N LYS A 9 13.27 -13.84 1.81
CA LYS A 9 12.38 -12.70 2.08
C LYS A 9 11.16 -13.11 2.89
N ILE A 10 10.57 -14.27 2.57
CA ILE A 10 9.43 -14.83 3.31
C ILE A 10 9.84 -15.16 4.75
N ASP A 11 11.01 -15.77 4.94
CA ASP A 11 11.52 -16.11 6.28
C ASP A 11 11.74 -14.85 7.13
N LYS A 12 12.36 -13.81 6.57
CA LYS A 12 12.52 -12.51 7.25
C LYS A 12 11.18 -11.90 7.65
N LEU A 13 10.19 -11.94 6.76
CA LEU A 13 8.85 -11.43 7.03
C LEU A 13 8.22 -12.19 8.20
N ARG A 14 8.33 -13.53 8.20
CA ARG A 14 7.87 -14.37 9.30
C ARG A 14 8.51 -13.99 10.62
N ASP A 15 9.82 -13.78 10.64
CA ASP A 15 10.57 -13.43 11.86
C ASP A 15 10.18 -12.04 12.40
N LEU A 16 9.86 -11.09 11.53
CA LEU A 16 9.32 -9.79 11.92
C LEU A 16 7.95 -9.91 12.59
N PHE A 17 7.04 -10.71 12.03
CA PHE A 17 5.73 -10.93 12.65
C PHE A 17 5.83 -11.69 13.97
N TRP A 18 6.72 -12.70 14.05
CA TRP A 18 6.97 -13.45 15.27
C TRP A 18 7.53 -12.57 16.38
N SER A 19 8.56 -11.77 16.09
CA SER A 19 9.15 -10.82 17.06
C SER A 19 8.20 -9.67 17.42
N GLY A 20 7.29 -9.31 16.52
CA GLY A 20 6.21 -8.35 16.76
C GLY A 20 5.02 -8.89 17.57
N GLY A 21 5.06 -10.14 18.03
CA GLY A 21 4.01 -10.74 18.87
C GLY A 21 2.80 -11.27 18.10
N ILE A 22 2.85 -11.32 16.76
CA ILE A 22 1.80 -11.91 15.93
C ILE A 22 2.24 -13.32 15.53
N ALA A 23 1.91 -14.29 16.38
CA ALA A 23 2.30 -15.69 16.19
C ALA A 23 1.30 -16.49 15.33
N ASN A 24 0.04 -16.04 15.21
CA ASN A 24 -0.97 -16.75 14.44
C ASN A 24 -0.77 -16.54 12.93
N PRO A 25 -0.46 -17.59 12.14
CA PRO A 25 -0.22 -17.46 10.71
C PRO A 25 -1.40 -16.88 9.92
N MET A 26 -2.64 -17.14 10.35
CA MET A 26 -3.83 -16.58 9.70
C MET A 26 -3.89 -15.06 9.84
N ALA A 27 -3.59 -14.55 11.04
CA ALA A 27 -3.53 -13.12 11.27
C ALA A 27 -2.40 -12.46 10.46
N VAL A 28 -1.25 -13.14 10.33
CA VAL A 28 -0.15 -12.66 9.49
C VAL A 28 -0.58 -12.53 8.02
N ILE A 29 -1.25 -13.55 7.46
CA ILE A 29 -1.74 -13.51 6.08
C ILE A 29 -2.70 -12.33 5.88
N GLU A 30 -3.60 -12.09 6.82
CA GLU A 30 -4.54 -10.97 6.77
C GLU A 30 -3.81 -9.61 6.77
N GLN A 31 -2.86 -9.39 7.69
CA GLN A 31 -2.11 -8.14 7.76
C GLN A 31 -1.27 -7.89 6.50
N VAL A 32 -0.61 -8.93 5.98
CA VAL A 32 0.14 -8.84 4.72
C VAL A 32 -0.81 -8.51 3.56
N SER A 33 -2.00 -9.10 3.54
CA SER A 33 -2.99 -8.83 2.50
C SER A 33 -3.47 -7.38 2.53
N TYR A 34 -3.67 -6.80 3.72
CA TYR A 34 -3.97 -5.37 3.86
C TYR A 34 -2.84 -4.48 3.35
N LEU A 35 -1.58 -4.79 3.68
CA LEU A 35 -0.43 -4.04 3.18
C LEU A 35 -0.32 -4.09 1.65
N ILE A 36 -0.50 -5.28 1.05
CA ILE A 36 -0.48 -5.45 -0.40
C ILE A 36 -1.60 -4.65 -1.06
N PHE A 37 -2.80 -4.68 -0.48
CA PHE A 37 -3.94 -3.93 -0.98
C PHE A 37 -3.69 -2.41 -0.94
N MET A 38 -3.21 -1.89 0.18
CA MET A 38 -2.87 -0.48 0.31
C MET A 38 -1.77 -0.05 -0.68
N LYS A 39 -0.71 -0.86 -0.82
CA LYS A 39 0.37 -0.57 -1.77
C LYS A 39 -0.15 -0.50 -3.21
N ARG A 40 -1.03 -1.43 -3.59
CA ARG A 40 -1.64 -1.43 -4.92
C ARG A 40 -2.53 -0.21 -5.16
N LEU A 41 -3.29 0.22 -4.15
CA LEU A 41 -4.07 1.45 -4.24
C LEU A 41 -3.18 2.67 -4.47
N GLU A 42 -2.05 2.76 -3.76
CA GLU A 42 -1.06 3.83 -3.96
C GLU A 42 -0.46 3.81 -5.38
N ASP A 43 -0.04 2.65 -5.87
CA ASP A 43 0.57 2.53 -7.20
C ASP A 43 -0.41 2.94 -8.32
N MET A 44 -1.69 2.57 -8.19
CA MET A 44 -2.74 3.02 -9.11
C MET A 44 -2.94 4.53 -9.07
N ASP A 45 -2.88 5.12 -7.88
CA ASP A 45 -3.02 6.55 -7.66
C ASP A 45 -1.88 7.34 -8.33
N ILE A 46 -0.64 6.84 -8.21
CA ILE A 46 0.55 7.38 -8.89
C ILE A 46 0.39 7.33 -10.42
N VAL A 47 -0.09 6.20 -10.96
CA VAL A 47 -0.32 6.06 -12.40
C VAL A 47 -1.36 7.08 -12.90
N HIS A 48 -2.43 7.28 -12.13
CA HIS A 48 -3.45 8.28 -12.45
C HIS A 48 -2.92 9.70 -12.37
N GLN A 49 -2.10 10.02 -11.35
CA GLN A 49 -1.45 11.32 -11.20
C GLN A 49 -0.56 11.63 -12.39
N HIS A 50 0.36 10.72 -12.74
CA HIS A 50 1.24 10.89 -13.91
C HIS A 50 0.44 11.00 -15.21
N GLY A 51 -0.69 10.29 -15.32
CA GLY A 51 -1.60 10.39 -16.46
C GLY A 51 -2.23 11.78 -16.59
N ALA A 52 -2.71 12.35 -15.48
CA ALA A 52 -3.29 13.69 -15.44
C ALA A 52 -2.25 14.78 -15.74
N GLU A 53 -1.03 14.65 -15.21
CA GLU A 53 0.11 15.55 -15.50
C GLU A 53 0.40 15.60 -17.00
N ARG A 54 0.47 14.43 -17.66
CA ARG A 54 0.69 14.35 -19.11
C ARG A 54 -0.42 15.03 -19.93
N ARG A 55 -1.66 14.98 -19.45
CA ARG A 55 -2.82 15.58 -20.13
C ARG A 55 -3.10 17.03 -19.70
N LYS A 56 -2.33 17.57 -18.75
CA LYS A 56 -2.57 18.87 -18.10
C LYS A 56 -3.98 18.98 -17.49
N GLU A 57 -4.49 17.86 -16.98
CA GLU A 57 -5.79 17.77 -16.31
C GLU A 57 -5.62 17.88 -14.78
N ARG A 58 -6.67 18.33 -14.08
CA ARG A 58 -6.68 18.33 -12.62
C ARG A 58 -6.74 16.89 -12.12
N TYR A 59 -5.66 16.45 -11.48
CA TYR A 59 -5.65 15.17 -10.77
C TYR A 59 -6.57 15.23 -9.53
N ARG A 60 -7.39 14.19 -9.35
CA ARG A 60 -8.27 14.04 -8.18
C ARG A 60 -8.00 12.69 -7.54
N ARG A 61 -7.37 12.71 -6.38
CA ARG A 61 -7.10 11.51 -5.57
C ARG A 61 -8.41 10.87 -5.12
N SER A 62 -8.46 9.54 -5.15
CA SER A 62 -9.59 8.79 -4.60
C SER A 62 -9.70 9.01 -3.09
N THR A 63 -10.92 9.16 -2.56
CA THR A 63 -11.16 9.38 -1.13
C THR A 63 -10.64 8.23 -0.26
N THR A 64 -10.62 7.00 -0.78
CA THR A 64 -10.03 5.86 -0.10
C THR A 64 -8.51 6.02 0.03
N SER A 65 -7.81 6.40 -1.04
CA SER A 65 -6.36 6.64 -1.02
C SER A 65 -6.00 7.86 -0.16
N ALA A 66 -6.81 8.92 -0.20
CA ALA A 66 -6.60 10.12 0.62
C ALA A 66 -6.68 9.83 2.13
N ARG A 67 -7.61 8.94 2.54
CA ARG A 67 -7.74 8.51 3.95
C ARG A 67 -6.56 7.67 4.43
N ILE A 68 -6.01 6.81 3.57
CA ILE A 68 -4.86 5.95 3.90
C ILE A 68 -3.59 6.79 4.16
N VAL A 69 -3.41 7.91 3.43
CA VAL A 69 -2.23 8.78 3.52
C VAL A 69 -2.37 9.86 4.61
N GLY A 70 -3.47 9.88 5.37
CA GLY A 70 -3.64 10.79 6.50
C GLY A 70 -3.84 12.26 6.11
N MET A 71 -4.29 12.54 4.88
CA MET A 71 -4.60 13.91 4.46
C MET A 71 -5.91 14.38 5.13
N SER A 72 -5.85 15.52 5.82
CA SER A 72 -7.00 16.15 6.47
C SER A 72 -8.05 16.53 5.42
N GLY A 73 -9.33 16.44 5.77
CA GLY A 73 -10.46 16.70 4.88
C GLY A 73 -10.47 18.09 4.22
N SER A 74 -9.60 19.01 4.64
CA SER A 74 -9.36 20.30 3.98
C SER A 74 -8.73 20.20 2.59
N ASP A 75 -8.00 19.12 2.30
CA ASP A 75 -7.29 18.93 1.02
C ASP A 75 -8.19 18.38 -0.09
N LEU A 76 -9.43 18.00 0.26
CA LEU A 76 -10.43 17.43 -0.64
C LEU A 76 -11.43 18.48 -1.19
N SER A 77 -11.21 19.77 -0.95
CA SER A 77 -12.12 20.81 -1.42
C SER A 77 -12.02 21.06 -2.94
N PRO A 78 -13.14 21.05 -3.69
CA PRO A 78 -13.18 21.51 -5.06
C PRO A 78 -13.35 23.04 -5.05
N ALA A 79 -12.26 23.77 -5.28
CA ALA A 79 -12.33 25.04 -5.99
C ALA A 79 -12.37 24.76 -7.50
#